data_AF-A0A661SIR9-F1
#
_entry.id   AF-A0A661SIR9-F1
#
_cell.length_a   1.000
_cell.length_b   1.000
_cell.length_c   1.000
_cell.angle_alpha   90.00
_cell.angle_beta   90.00
_cell.angle_gamma   90.00
#
_symmetry.space_group_name_H-M   'P 1'
#
loop_
_entity.id
_entity.type
_entity.pdbx_description
1 polymer ?
#
loop_
_entity_poly.entity_id
_entity_poly.type
_entity_poly.pdbx_seq_one_letter_code
_entity_poly.pdbx_strand_id
1 'polypeptide(L)' 'MNLKEMTTGEKLRTMELLWDDICRNIGDLSSPAWHEDILRAREKNLREGSDRFIDWDQARKDIWDSVS' A
#
# COMPACT_ATOMS: atom_id res chain seq x y z
N MET A 1 -22.15 12.91 -7.41
CA MET A 1 -20.82 12.84 -8.07
C MET A 1 -20.89 11.76 -9.14
N ASN A 2 -20.80 12.12 -10.43
CA ASN A 2 -20.80 11.13 -11.51
C ASN A 2 -19.36 10.87 -11.96
N LEU A 3 -18.75 9.77 -11.49
CA LEU A 3 -17.37 9.42 -11.84
C LEU A 3 -17.18 9.22 -13.35
N LYS A 4 -18.23 8.88 -14.11
CA LYS A 4 -18.10 8.64 -15.55
C LYS A 4 -17.83 9.92 -16.35
N GLU A 5 -18.25 11.07 -15.83
CA GLU A 5 -18.08 12.38 -16.48
C GLU A 5 -16.73 13.04 -16.15
N MET A 6 -16.00 12.50 -15.16
CA MET A 6 -14.72 13.03 -14.73
C MET A 6 -13.58 12.59 -15.65
N THR A 7 -12.71 13.55 -15.98
CA THR A 7 -11.39 13.27 -16.56
C THR A 7 -10.56 12.41 -15.61
N THR A 8 -9.54 11.74 -16.14
CA THR A 8 -8.62 10.95 -15.31
C THR A 8 -7.96 11.79 -14.21
N GLY A 9 -7.58 13.04 -14.50
CA GLY A 9 -6.97 13.93 -13.51
C GLY A 9 -7.92 14.28 -12.35
N GLU A 10 -9.20 14.50 -12.64
CA GLU A 10 -10.21 14.78 -11.61
C GLU A 10 -10.50 13.54 -10.75
N LYS A 11 -10.50 12.35 -11.35
CA LYS A 11 -10.63 11.08 -10.62
C LYS A 11 -9.47 10.88 -9.66
N LEU A 12 -8.24 11.10 -10.12
CA LEU A 12 -7.04 10.98 -9.29
C LEU A 12 -7.08 11.99 -8.12
N ARG A 13 -7.42 13.24 -8.39
CA ARG A 13 -7.56 14.25 -7.33
C ARG A 13 -8.66 13.88 -6.33
N THR A 14 -9.76 13.31 -6.80
CA THR A 14 -10.82 12.83 -5.92
C THR A 14 -10.34 11.67 -5.06
N MET A 15 -9.62 10.71 -5.62
CA MET A 15 -9.02 9.61 -4.86
C MET A 15 -8.07 10.13 -3.78
N GLU A 16 -7.22 11.10 -4.10
CA GLU A 16 -6.29 11.74 -3.14
C GLU A 16 -7.05 12.41 -1.99
N LEU A 17 -8.11 13.18 -2.30
CA LEU A 17 -8.93 13.84 -1.28
C LEU A 17 -9.66 12.84 -0.38
N LEU A 18 -10.23 11.78 -0.97
CA LEU A 18 -10.87 10.71 -0.21
C LEU A 18 -9.86 9.97 0.67
N TRP A 19 -8.66 9.70 0.13
CA TRP A 19 -7.61 9.01 0.85
C TRP A 19 -7.09 9.83 2.04
N ASP A 20 -6.84 11.13 1.85
CA ASP A 20 -6.42 12.05 2.92
C ASP A 20 -7.49 12.16 4.02
N ASP A 21 -8.77 12.27 3.64
CA ASP A 21 -9.88 12.31 4.61
C ASP A 21 -10.00 11.00 5.40
N ILE A 22 -9.93 9.85 4.73
CA ILE A 22 -9.93 8.53 5.39
C ILE A 22 -8.76 8.42 6.37
N CYS A 23 -7.55 8.83 5.98
CA CYS A 23 -6.37 8.74 6.84
C CYS A 23 -6.48 9.64 8.09
N ARG A 24 -7.16 10.77 8.00
CA ARG A 24 -7.37 11.69 9.13
C ARG A 24 -8.51 11.26 10.03
N ASN A 25 -9.51 10.59 9.45
CA ASN A 25 -10.73 10.15 10.11
C ASN A 25 -10.82 8.61 10.14
N ILE A 26 -9.70 7.93 10.36
CA ILE A 26 -9.70 6.50 10.66
C ILE A 26 -10.47 6.35 11.98
N GLY A 27 -11.76 6.06 11.89
CA GLY A 27 -12.57 5.66 13.05
C GLY A 27 -12.10 4.31 13.61
N ASP A 28 -13.02 3.52 14.17
CA ASP A 28 -12.73 2.17 14.71
C ASP A 28 -12.45 1.11 13.63
N LEU A 29 -11.79 1.47 12.52
CA LEU A 29 -11.36 0.49 11.53
C LEU A 29 -10.14 -0.26 12.06
N SER A 30 -10.41 -1.30 12.86
CA SER A 30 -9.38 -2.23 13.33
C SER A 30 -8.75 -2.93 12.12
N SER A 31 -7.42 -3.07 12.14
CA SER A 31 -6.74 -3.92 11.17
C SER A 31 -7.37 -5.33 11.20
N PRO A 32 -7.53 -6.00 10.03
CA PRO A 32 -7.99 -7.38 10.01
C PRO A 32 -7.10 -8.27 10.89
N ALA A 33 -7.68 -9.30 11.52
CA ALA A 33 -6.93 -10.18 12.43
C ALA A 33 -5.70 -10.83 11.77
N TRP A 34 -5.77 -11.15 10.48
CA TRP A 34 -4.65 -11.74 9.73
C TRP A 34 -3.47 -10.78 9.56
N HIS A 35 -3.67 -9.47 9.71
CA HIS A 35 -2.62 -8.47 9.46
C HIS A 35 -1.46 -8.64 10.44
N GLU A 36 -1.76 -8.93 11.70
CA GLU A 36 -0.78 -9.17 12.75
C GLU A 36 0.13 -10.37 12.42
N ASP A 37 -0.46 -11.47 11.98
CA ASP A 37 0.27 -12.70 11.65
C ASP A 37 1.30 -12.47 10.54
N ILE A 38 0.92 -11.70 9.51
CA ILE A 38 1.82 -11.34 8.42
C ILE A 38 2.96 -10.44 8.90
N LEU A 39 2.67 -9.45 9.75
CA LEU A 39 3.70 -8.57 10.30
C LEU A 39 4.70 -9.36 11.17
N ARG A 40 4.21 -10.25 12.04
CA ARG A 40 5.05 -11.12 12.86
C ARG A 40 5.94 -12.04 12.02
N ALA A 41 5.40 -12.61 10.94
CA ALA A 41 6.16 -13.43 10.02
C ALA A 41 7.28 -12.63 9.33
N ARG A 42 6.98 -11.43 8.83
CA ARG A 42 7.97 -10.54 8.19
C ARG A 42 9.06 -10.11 9.16
N GLU A 43 8.70 -9.72 10.38
CA GLU A 43 9.68 -9.37 11.42
C GLU A 43 10.60 -10.55 11.76
N LYS A 44 10.04 -11.77 11.85
CA LYS A 44 10.82 -12.97 12.09
C LYS A 44 11.82 -13.20 10.95
N ASN A 45 11.39 -13.11 9.70
CA ASN A 45 12.26 -13.29 8.55
C ASN A 45 13.40 -12.26 8.50
N LEU A 46 13.11 -11.00 8.85
CA LEU A 46 14.13 -9.96 8.96
C LEU A 46 15.17 -10.29 10.03
N ARG A 47 14.74 -10.80 11.20
CA ARG A 47 15.66 -11.23 12.28
C ARG A 47 16.48 -12.45 11.89
N GLU A 48 15.90 -13.38 11.14
CA GLU A 48 16.56 -14.60 10.65
C GLU A 48 17.43 -14.36 9.42
N GLY A 49 17.34 -13.17 8.80
CA GLY A 49 18.10 -12.79 7.62
C GLY A 49 17.56 -13.38 6.31
N SER A 50 16.38 -14.00 6.33
CA SER A 50 15.69 -14.52 5.14
C SER A 50 14.95 -13.43 4.37
N ASP A 51 14.64 -12.30 5.02
CA ASP A 51 14.17 -11.07 4.39
C ASP A 51 15.16 -9.92 4.62
N ARG A 52 15.12 -8.91 3.74
CA ARG A 52 15.90 -7.68 3.87
C ARG A 52 15.14 -6.48 3.35
N PHE A 53 15.44 -5.31 3.90
CA PHE A 53 15.05 -4.05 3.28
C PHE A 53 15.88 -3.84 2.02
N ILE A 54 15.22 -3.37 0.97
CA ILE A 54 15.84 -2.97 -0.29
C ILE A 54 15.39 -1.55 -0.62
N ASP A 55 16.21 -0.87 -1.40
CA ASP A 55 15.85 0.43 -1.94
C ASP A 55 14.59 0.34 -2.83
N TRP A 56 13.74 1.36 -2.79
CA TRP A 56 12.48 1.36 -3.53
C TRP A 56 12.67 1.36 -5.04
N ASP A 57 13.64 2.10 -5.58
CA ASP A 57 13.91 2.10 -7.01
C ASP A 57 14.43 0.73 -7.46
N GLN A 58 15.23 0.06 -6.62
CA GLN A 58 15.65 -1.33 -6.86
C GLN A 58 14.47 -2.29 -6.84
N ALA A 59 13.60 -2.21 -5.82
CA ALA A 59 12.40 -3.04 -5.73
C ALA A 59 11.50 -2.91 -6.95
N ARG A 60 11.27 -1.65 -7.40
CA ARG A 60 10.48 -1.36 -8.59
C ARG A 60 11.09 -2.01 -9.82
N LYS A 61 12.41 -1.92 -9.99
CA LYS A 61 13.13 -2.54 -11.11
C LYS A 61 12.97 -4.06 -11.10
N ASP A 62 13.22 -4.70 -9.96
CA ASP A 62 13.12 -6.16 -9.83
C ASP A 62 11.71 -6.67 -10.17
N ILE A 63 10.67 -5.93 -9.75
CA ILE A 63 9.27 -6.24 -10.11
C ILE A 63 9.06 -6.15 -11.61
N TRP A 64 9.49 -5.05 -12.24
CA TRP A 64 9.36 -4.86 -13.70
C TRP A 64 10.10 -5.94 -14.50
N ASP A 65 11.31 -6.29 -14.09
CA ASP A 65 12.12 -7.33 -14.72
C ASP A 65 11.47 -8.72 -14.56
N SER A 66 10.73 -8.96 -13.47
CA SER A 66 10.04 -10.24 -13.22
C SER A 66 8.74 -10.46 -13.99
N VAL A 67 8.13 -9.39 -14.51
CA VAL A 67 6.84 -9.44 -15.23
C VAL A 67 6.98 -9.24 -16.75
N SER A 68 8.19 -8.99 -17.24
CA SER A 68 8.51 -8.79 -18.67
C SER A 68 9.04 -10.08 -19.28
#